data_AF-A0A8D8UTZ5-F1
#
_entry.id   AF-A0A8D8UTZ5-F1
#
_cell.length_a   1.000
_cell.length_b   1.000
_cell.length_c   1.000
_cell.angle_alpha   90.00
_cell.angle_beta   90.00
_cell.angle_gamma   90.00
#
_symmetry.space_group_name_H-M   'P 1'
#
loop_
_entity.id
_entity.type
_entity.pdbx_description
1 polymer ?
#
loop_
_entity_poly.entity_id
_entity_poly.type
_entity_poly.pdbx_seq_one_letter_code
_entity_poly.pdbx_strand_id
1 'polypeptide(L)'
;MSSVYLVSIIPIQGDIWNYVQCLFGIRHDDYDYGEVNQLLERSLKSFIKTTACYPERMTKEEYNNVLKEFHHSEKIQVNLLILESRMQAQLLYALRTFMRFTRA
;
A
#
# COMPACT_ATOMS: atom_id res chain seq x y z
N MET A 1 -8.63 25.36 3.86
CA MET A 1 -7.41 25.03 3.09
C MET A 1 -7.06 23.53 3.05
N SER A 2 -7.90 22.61 3.56
CA SER A 2 -7.58 21.17 3.62
C SER A 2 -8.31 20.29 2.58
N SER A 3 -9.20 20.86 1.78
CA SER A 3 -10.14 20.08 0.96
C SER A 3 -9.62 19.67 -0.44
N VAL A 4 -8.48 20.21 -0.89
CA VAL A 4 -7.97 19.96 -2.27
C VAL A 4 -6.98 18.79 -2.31
N TYR A 5 -6.21 18.56 -1.24
CA TYR A 5 -5.17 17.51 -1.17
C TYR A 5 -5.70 16.07 -1.09
N LEU A 6 -6.93 15.89 -0.61
CA LEU A 6 -7.56 14.57 -0.56
C LEU A 6 -8.02 14.08 -1.94
N VAL A 7 -8.33 14.99 -2.86
CA VAL A 7 -8.97 14.66 -4.15
C VAL A 7 -8.08 13.80 -5.05
N SER A 8 -6.76 14.02 -5.03
CA SER A 8 -5.79 13.30 -5.88
C SER A 8 -5.51 11.87 -5.42
N ILE A 9 -5.61 11.61 -4.12
CA ILE A 9 -5.20 10.32 -3.52
C ILE A 9 -6.37 9.34 -3.34
N ILE A 10 -7.59 9.87 -3.16
CA ILE A 10 -8.81 9.07 -3.03
C ILE A 10 -9.00 8.05 -4.17
N PRO A 11 -8.77 8.36 -5.47
CA PRO A 11 -8.97 7.37 -6.51
C PRO A 11 -7.94 6.23 -6.47
N ILE A 12 -6.69 6.51 -6.10
CA ILE A 12 -5.60 5.52 -6.12
C ILE A 12 -5.41 4.77 -4.78
N GLN A 13 -6.03 5.22 -3.69
CA GLN A 13 -5.84 4.62 -2.36
C GLN A 13 -6.29 3.15 -2.32
N GLY A 14 -7.41 2.83 -2.99
CA GLY A 14 -7.93 1.46 -3.03
C GLY A 14 -6.96 0.52 -3.74
N ASP A 15 -6.36 1.01 -4.82
CA ASP A 15 -5.43 0.22 -5.63
C ASP A 15 -4.12 -0.05 -4.89
N ILE A 16 -3.59 0.97 -4.18
CA ILE A 16 -2.40 0.81 -3.34
C ILE A 16 -2.68 -0.19 -2.22
N TRP A 17 -3.84 -0.06 -1.55
CA TRP A 17 -4.24 -0.98 -0.48
C TRP A 17 -4.32 -2.42 -0.98
N ASN A 18 -5.06 -2.65 -2.07
CA ASN A 18 -5.25 -3.98 -2.64
C ASN A 18 -3.94 -4.57 -3.17
N TYR A 19 -3.03 -3.73 -3.70
CA TYR A 19 -1.70 -4.15 -4.10
C TYR A 19 -0.84 -4.58 -2.90
N VAL A 20 -0.86 -3.84 -1.78
CA VAL A 20 -0.13 -4.24 -0.56
C VAL A 20 -0.72 -5.52 0.03
N GLN A 21 -2.04 -5.63 0.14
CA GLN A 21 -2.71 -6.87 0.60
C GLN A 21 -2.31 -8.07 -0.28
N CYS A 22 -2.25 -7.88 -1.59
CA CYS A 22 -1.82 -8.91 -2.54
C CYS A 22 -0.35 -9.32 -2.33
N LEU A 23 0.55 -8.40 -1.98
CA LEU A 23 1.95 -8.72 -1.64
C LEU A 23 2.05 -9.64 -0.41
N PHE A 24 1.10 -9.51 0.53
CA PHE A 24 1.00 -10.37 1.71
C PHE A 24 0.14 -11.62 1.50
N GLY A 25 -0.36 -11.86 0.28
CA GLY A 25 -1.12 -13.07 -0.07
C GLY A 25 -2.63 -12.99 0.17
N ILE A 26 -3.17 -11.80 0.42
CA ILE A 26 -4.61 -11.54 0.54
C ILE A 26 -5.12 -11.01 -0.79
N ARG A 27 -5.98 -11.78 -1.46
CA ARG A 27 -6.57 -11.41 -2.75
C ARG A 27 -8.04 -11.05 -2.57
N HIS A 28 -8.44 -9.90 -3.10
CA HIS A 28 -9.84 -9.49 -3.17
C HIS A 28 -10.42 -9.98 -4.50
N ASP A 29 -11.39 -10.90 -4.45
CA ASP A 29 -11.94 -11.51 -5.67
C ASP A 29 -12.76 -10.52 -6.52
N ASP A 30 -13.25 -9.43 -5.92
CA ASP A 30 -14.00 -8.36 -6.60
C ASP A 30 -13.09 -7.29 -7.25
N TYR A 31 -11.77 -7.50 -7.24
CA TYR A 31 -10.79 -6.51 -7.68
C TYR A 31 -10.06 -6.94 -8.96
N ASP A 32 -10.16 -6.13 -10.03
CA ASP A 32 -9.46 -6.40 -11.28
C ASP A 32 -7.99 -5.96 -11.21
N TYR A 33 -7.12 -6.91 -10.91
CA TYR A 33 -5.66 -6.70 -10.87
C TYR A 33 -5.05 -6.38 -12.25
N GLY A 34 -5.81 -6.49 -13.35
CA GLY A 34 -5.40 -6.05 -14.68
C GLY A 34 -5.31 -4.53 -14.81
N GLU A 35 -6.24 -3.80 -14.19
CA GLU A 35 -6.33 -2.32 -14.17
C GLU A 35 -5.18 -1.67 -13.38
N VAL A 36 -4.63 -2.38 -12.39
CA VAL A 36 -3.49 -1.94 -11.56
C VAL A 36 -2.22 -1.68 -12.36
N ASN A 37 -2.04 -2.32 -13.51
CA ASN A 37 -0.91 -2.02 -14.39
C ASN A 37 -1.05 -0.70 -15.14
N GLN A 38 -2.27 -0.16 -15.25
CA GLN A 38 -2.51 1.13 -15.91
C GLN A 38 -2.40 2.31 -14.93
N LEU A 39 -2.85 2.13 -13.68
CA LEU A 39 -2.91 3.21 -12.67
C LEU A 39 -1.64 3.36 -11.83
N LEU A 40 -0.92 2.26 -11.54
CA LEU A 40 0.30 2.30 -10.73
C LEU A 40 1.53 2.14 -11.63
N GLU A 41 2.28 3.22 -11.81
CA GLU A 41 3.56 3.22 -12.52
C GLU A 41 4.53 2.19 -11.92
N ARG A 42 5.40 1.59 -12.74
CA ARG A 42 6.36 0.55 -12.29
C ARG A 42 7.25 1.03 -11.14
N SER A 43 7.63 2.31 -11.16
CA SER A 43 8.38 3.01 -10.11
C SER A 43 7.64 2.93 -8.75
N LEU A 44 6.36 3.23 -8.74
CA LEU A 44 5.49 3.23 -7.56
C LEU A 44 5.29 1.81 -7.01
N LYS A 45 5.18 0.80 -7.87
CA LYS A 45 5.12 -0.61 -7.43
C LYS A 45 6.40 -1.07 -6.73
N SER A 46 7.55 -0.67 -7.27
CA SER A 46 8.87 -0.96 -6.68
C SER A 46 9.02 -0.25 -5.33
N PHE A 47 8.57 1.01 -5.26
CA PHE A 47 8.52 1.78 -4.02
C PHE A 47 7.64 1.09 -2.97
N ILE A 48 6.38 0.80 -3.29
CA ILE A 48 5.45 0.14 -2.36
C ILE A 48 6.03 -1.17 -1.84
N LYS A 49 6.59 -2.01 -2.74
CA LYS A 49 7.20 -3.29 -2.35
C LYS A 49 8.40 -3.10 -1.43
N THR A 50 9.26 -2.13 -1.72
CA THR A 50 10.42 -1.81 -0.88
C THR A 50 9.97 -1.28 0.47
N THR A 51 9.04 -0.32 0.52
CA THR A 51 8.49 0.23 1.76
C THR A 51 7.81 -0.83 2.62
N ALA A 52 7.01 -1.71 2.01
CA ALA A 52 6.24 -2.72 2.72
C ALA A 52 7.13 -3.87 3.24
N CYS A 53 8.08 -4.37 2.43
CA CYS A 53 8.83 -5.59 2.72
C CYS A 53 10.27 -5.34 3.21
N TYR A 54 10.91 -4.26 2.77
CA TYR A 54 12.33 -3.95 3.02
C TYR A 54 12.54 -2.45 3.30
N PRO A 55 11.89 -1.89 4.33
CA PRO A 55 11.98 -0.45 4.61
C PRO A 55 13.43 0.01 4.86
N GLU A 56 14.33 -0.88 5.31
CA GLU A 56 15.75 -0.61 5.51
C GLU A 56 16.53 -0.30 4.21
N ARG A 57 15.98 -0.68 3.04
CA ARG A 57 16.60 -0.45 1.73
C ARG A 57 16.14 0.85 1.07
N MET A 58 15.24 1.59 1.70
CA MET A 58 14.71 2.83 1.15
C MET A 58 15.78 3.93 1.16
N THR A 59 16.12 4.44 -0.02
CA THR A 59 17.01 5.60 -0.16
C THR A 59 16.19 6.88 -0.37
N LYS A 60 16.78 8.03 0.01
CA LYS A 60 16.17 9.35 -0.21
C LYS A 60 15.98 9.66 -1.69
N GLU A 61 16.84 9.10 -2.55
CA GLU A 61 16.75 9.22 -4.01
C GLU A 61 15.53 8.50 -4.57
N GLU A 62 15.27 7.25 -4.15
CA GLU A 62 14.06 6.50 -4.54
C GLU A 62 12.78 7.23 -4.10
N TYR A 63 12.78 7.79 -2.89
CA TYR A 63 11.66 8.59 -2.38
C TYR A 63 11.41 9.87 -3.19
N ASN A 64 12.48 10.53 -3.65
CA ASN A 64 12.38 11.73 -4.49
C ASN A 64 12.00 11.41 -5.94
N ASN A 65 12.45 10.26 -6.45
CA ASN A 65 12.21 9.81 -7.82
C ASN A 65 10.78 9.31 -8.05
N VAL A 66 10.13 8.80 -7.01
CA VAL A 66 8.76 8.30 -7.05
C VAL A 66 7.78 9.43 -6.74
N LEU A 67 6.63 9.45 -7.43
CA LEU A 67 5.56 10.44 -7.23
C LEU A 67 6.06 11.89 -7.36
N LYS A 68 6.80 12.21 -8.43
CA LYS A 68 7.45 13.54 -8.62
C LYS A 68 6.46 14.71 -8.62
N GLU A 69 5.23 14.47 -9.06
CA GLU A 69 4.16 15.47 -9.14
C GLU A 69 3.39 15.65 -7.81
N PHE A 70 3.60 14.75 -6.84
CA PHE A 70 2.89 14.78 -5.57
C PHE A 70 3.60 15.64 -4.54
N HIS A 71 2.81 16.34 -3.73
CA HIS A 71 3.30 17.09 -2.60
C HIS A 71 3.87 16.15 -1.52
N HIS A 72 4.79 16.64 -0.69
CA HIS A 72 5.40 15.84 0.36
C HIS A 72 4.35 15.23 1.31
N SER A 73 3.29 15.97 1.63
CA SER A 73 2.17 15.47 2.46
C SER A 73 1.48 14.26 1.85
N GLU A 74 1.27 14.23 0.53
CA GLU A 74 0.63 13.12 -0.16
C GLU A 74 1.53 11.88 -0.15
N LYS A 75 2.85 12.07 -0.31
CA LYS A 75 3.82 10.97 -0.16
C LYS A 75 3.81 10.36 1.24
N ILE A 76 3.70 11.18 2.28
CA ILE A 76 3.55 10.69 3.66
C ILE A 76 2.23 9.94 3.82
N GLN A 77 1.14 10.42 3.23
CA GLN A 77 -0.14 9.74 3.27
C GLN A 77 -0.11 8.37 2.59
N VAL A 78 0.60 8.23 1.46
CA VAL A 78 0.85 6.92 0.82
C VAL A 78 1.64 6.00 1.76
N ASN A 79 2.68 6.49 2.44
CA ASN A 79 3.44 5.69 3.39
C ASN A 79 2.58 5.20 4.56
N LEU A 80 1.70 6.05 5.09
CA LEU A 80 0.74 5.66 6.13
C LEU A 80 -0.20 4.57 5.63
N LEU A 81 -0.72 4.70 4.40
CA LEU A 81 -1.60 3.70 3.79
C LEU A 81 -0.90 2.33 3.63
N ILE A 82 0.38 2.32 3.23
CA ILE A 82 1.18 1.10 3.13
C ILE A 82 1.41 0.47 4.51
N LEU A 83 1.68 1.30 5.53
CA LEU A 83 1.88 0.82 6.89
C LEU A 83 0.61 0.17 7.46
N GLU A 84 -0.53 0.85 7.34
CA GLU A 84 -1.83 0.38 7.83
C GLU A 84 -2.26 -0.92 7.14
N SER A 85 -2.14 -0.99 5.81
CA SER A 85 -2.46 -2.21 5.06
C SER A 85 -1.57 -3.39 5.47
N ARG A 86 -0.25 -3.17 5.59
CA ARG A 86 0.68 -4.19 6.10
C ARG A 86 0.28 -4.67 7.50
N MET A 87 -0.04 -3.74 8.42
CA MET A 87 -0.43 -4.09 9.79
C MET A 87 -1.71 -4.92 9.80
N GLN A 88 -2.72 -4.51 9.01
CA GLN A 88 -3.98 -5.24 8.87
C GLN A 88 -3.74 -6.67 8.38
N ALA A 89 -2.93 -6.86 7.34
CA ALA A 89 -2.64 -8.18 6.78
C ALA A 89 -2.00 -9.10 7.84
N GLN A 90 -0.97 -8.61 8.54
CA GLN A 90 -0.28 -9.36 9.59
C GLN A 90 -1.21 -9.72 10.76
N LEU A 91 -2.04 -8.76 11.18
CA LEU A 91 -3.01 -8.98 12.25
C LEU A 91 -4.06 -10.02 11.86
N LEU A 92 -4.56 -9.99 10.62
CA LEU A 92 -5.48 -10.99 10.10
C LEU A 92 -4.88 -12.40 10.16
N TYR A 93 -3.62 -12.58 9.75
CA TYR A 93 -2.93 -13.88 9.84
C TYR A 93 -2.73 -14.34 11.29
N ALA A 94 -2.34 -13.43 12.19
CA ALA A 94 -2.17 -13.72 13.61
C ALA A 94 -3.50 -14.13 14.26
N LEU A 95 -4.56 -13.33 14.07
CA LEU A 95 -5.90 -13.60 14.60
C LEU A 95 -6.50 -14.88 14.01
N ARG A 96 -6.30 -15.16 12.72
CA ARG A 96 -6.73 -16.43 12.11
C ARG A 96 -6.09 -17.62 12.81
N THR A 97 -4.80 -17.52 13.13
CA THR A 97 -4.07 -18.58 13.84
C THR A 97 -4.61 -18.75 15.26
N PHE A 98 -4.80 -17.65 15.98
CA PHE A 98 -5.39 -17.66 17.32
C PHE A 98 -6.80 -18.27 17.34
N MET A 99 -7.67 -17.85 16.42
CA MET A 99 -9.03 -18.39 16.32
C MET A 99 -9.05 -19.88 15.98
N ARG A 100 -8.08 -20.38 15.21
CA ARG A 100 -7.94 -21.82 14.92
C ARG A 100 -7.46 -22.59 16.13
N PHE A 101 -6.56 -22.01 16.92
CA PHE A 101 -6.09 -22.61 18.17
C PHE A 101 -7.21 -22.69 19.21
N THR A 102 -7.96 -21.60 19.41
CA THR A 102 -9.04 -21.53 20.41
C THR A 102 -10.28 -22.36 20.03
N ARG A 103 -10.44 -22.72 18.75
CA ARG A 103 -11.53 -23.60 18.28
C ARG A 103 -11.16 -25.09 18.23
N ALA A 104 -9.89 -25.44 18.49
CA ALA A 104 -9.42 -26.82 18.62
C ALA A 104 -9.45 -27.26 20.09
#